data_AF-A0A1I3VU41-F1
#
_entry.id   AF-A0A1I3VU41-F1
#
_cell.length_a   1.000
_cell.length_b   1.000
_cell.length_c   1.000
_cell.angle_alpha   90.00
_cell.angle_beta   90.00
_cell.angle_gamma   90.00
#
_symmetry.space_group_name_H-M   'P 1'
#
loop_
_entity.id
_entity.type
_entity.pdbx_description
1 polymer ?
#
loop_
_entity_poly.entity_id
_entity_poly.type
_entity_poly.pdbx_seq_one_letter_code
_entity_poly.pdbx_strand_id
1 'polypeptide(L)'
;MERTVQSTTTKEVSTATVDGWNLTFTSESGTNANVNVQGQKGPYNMNAYANATTNNVGFSNGAPYDTDLASAVAEEMELILNPVE
;
A
#
# COMPACT_ATOMS: atom_id res chain seq x y z
N MET A 1 -4.33 -9.87 -7.40
CA MET A 1 -4.95 -8.58 -7.06
C MET A 1 -5.18 -7.82 -8.36
N GLU A 2 -6.32 -7.16 -8.55
CA GLU A 2 -6.53 -6.27 -9.72
C GLU A 2 -6.36 -4.82 -9.24
N ARG A 3 -5.49 -4.05 -9.91
CA ARG A 3 -5.13 -2.69 -9.53
C ARG A 3 -5.48 -1.69 -10.63
N THR A 4 -6.07 -0.56 -10.24
CA THR A 4 -6.22 0.61 -11.12
C THR A 4 -5.18 1.66 -10.72
N VAL A 5 -4.32 2.06 -11.65
CA VAL A 5 -3.24 3.02 -11.42
C VAL A 5 -3.58 4.35 -12.07
N GLN A 6 -3.46 5.43 -11.30
CA GLN A 6 -3.51 6.80 -11.80
C GLN A 6 -2.23 7.53 -11.39
N SER A 7 -1.35 7.78 -12.35
CA SER A 7 -0.07 8.45 -12.12
C SER A 7 -0.10 9.91 -12.58
N THR A 8 0.58 10.76 -11.80
CA THR A 8 0.98 12.12 -12.13
C THR A 8 2.51 12.20 -12.12
N THR A 9 3.09 13.34 -12.52
CA THR A 9 4.56 13.51 -12.58
C THR A 9 5.27 13.24 -11.24
N THR A 10 4.58 13.46 -10.10
CA THR A 10 5.16 13.40 -8.75
C THR A 10 4.50 12.39 -7.81
N LYS A 11 3.39 11.78 -8.22
CA LYS A 11 2.56 10.95 -7.34
C LYS A 11 1.84 9.87 -8.13
N GLU A 12 1.90 8.64 -7.64
CA GLU A 12 1.08 7.54 -8.13
C GLU A 12 0.05 7.14 -7.08
N VAL A 13 -1.19 6.98 -7.51
CA VAL A 13 -2.26 6.44 -6.68
C VAL A 13 -2.72 5.15 -7.32
N SER A 14 -2.77 4.08 -6.53
CA SER A 14 -3.33 2.81 -6.95
C SER A 14 -4.36 2.32 -5.98
N THR A 15 -5.46 1.77 -6.47
CA THR A 15 -6.46 1.12 -5.62
C THR A 15 -6.49 -0.37 -5.86
N ALA A 16 -6.80 -1.13 -4.81
CA ALA A 16 -6.96 -2.57 -4.87
C ALA A 16 -8.01 -3.07 -3.90
N THR A 17 -8.51 -4.27 -4.13
CA THR A 17 -9.38 -4.96 -3.17
C THR A 17 -8.80 -6.32 -2.79
N VAL A 18 -8.68 -6.57 -1.48
CA VAL A 18 -8.19 -7.85 -0.92
C VAL A 18 -9.10 -8.28 0.22
N ASP A 19 -9.70 -9.46 0.14
CA ASP A 19 -10.58 -9.98 1.19
C ASP A 19 -11.65 -8.95 1.67
N GLY A 20 -12.20 -8.17 0.74
CA GLY A 20 -13.19 -7.12 1.03
C GLY A 20 -12.62 -5.84 1.66
N TRP A 21 -11.30 -5.72 1.83
CA TRP A 21 -10.62 -4.46 2.12
C TRP A 21 -10.43 -3.66 0.84
N ASN A 22 -10.91 -2.42 0.85
CA ASN A 22 -10.59 -1.45 -0.19
C ASN A 22 -9.31 -0.72 0.21
N LEU A 23 -8.25 -0.94 -0.54
CA LEU A 23 -6.91 -0.42 -0.31
C LEU A 23 -6.62 0.72 -1.29
N THR A 24 -6.05 1.80 -0.78
CA THR A 24 -5.56 2.93 -1.57
C THR A 24 -4.08 3.12 -1.26
N PHE A 25 -3.23 2.79 -2.21
CA PHE A 25 -1.80 3.00 -2.20
C PHE A 25 -1.50 4.37 -2.79
N THR A 26 -0.67 5.13 -2.11
CA THR A 26 -0.19 6.44 -2.53
C THR A 26 1.31 6.45 -2.44
N SER A 27 2.00 6.58 -3.57
CA SER A 27 3.45 6.75 -3.64
C SER A 27 3.83 8.13 -4.14
N GLU A 28 4.93 8.66 -3.59
CA GLU A 28 5.64 9.78 -4.21
C GLU A 28 6.66 9.21 -5.20
N SER A 29 6.77 9.79 -6.40
CA SER A 29 7.76 9.32 -7.38
C SER A 29 9.18 9.79 -7.02
N GLY A 30 10.18 8.94 -7.23
CA GLY A 30 11.61 9.26 -7.06
C GLY A 30 12.39 8.31 -6.15
N THR A 31 13.68 8.58 -5.96
CA THR A 31 14.65 7.73 -5.22
C THR A 31 14.40 7.61 -3.71
N ASN A 32 13.48 8.40 -3.15
CA ASN A 32 13.07 8.35 -1.74
C ASN A 32 11.56 8.10 -1.60
N ALA A 33 10.97 7.32 -2.51
CA ALA A 33 9.54 7.08 -2.54
C ALA A 33 9.03 6.57 -1.18
N ASN A 34 8.01 7.26 -0.66
CA ASN A 34 7.22 6.79 0.46
C ASN A 34 5.92 6.23 -0.09
N VAL A 35 5.51 5.05 0.36
CA VAL A 35 4.20 4.47 0.04
C VAL A 35 3.35 4.50 1.30
N ASN A 36 2.21 5.17 1.20
CA ASN A 36 1.17 5.13 2.22
C ASN A 36 -0.01 4.31 1.70
N VAL A 37 -0.53 3.42 2.54
CA VAL A 37 -1.69 2.60 2.22
C VAL A 37 -2.78 2.89 3.23
N GLN A 38 -3.97 3.19 2.73
CA GLN A 38 -5.18 3.30 3.52
C GLN A 38 -6.11 2.17 3.13
N GLY A 39 -6.52 1.36 4.09
CA GLY A 39 -7.45 0.25 3.89
C GLY A 39 -8.74 0.45 4.67
N GLN A 40 -9.87 0.11 4.07
CA GLN A 40 -11.18 0.14 4.73
C GLN A 40 -11.99 -1.15 4.46
N LYS A 41 -12.55 -1.75 5.52
CA LYS A 41 -13.51 -2.86 5.48
C LYS A 41 -14.61 -2.63 6.50
N GLY A 42 -15.78 -2.15 6.05
CA GLY A 42 -16.88 -1.80 6.95
C GLY A 42 -16.48 -0.71 7.96
N PRO A 43 -16.58 -0.96 9.30
CA PRO A 43 -16.13 -0.02 10.32
C PRO A 43 -14.61 -0.07 10.60
N TYR A 44 -13.89 -1.03 10.01
CA TYR A 44 -12.46 -1.23 10.26
C TYR A 44 -11.61 -0.44 9.27
N ASN A 45 -10.52 0.12 9.78
CA ASN A 45 -9.54 0.86 9.01
C ASN A 45 -8.14 0.30 9.27
N MET A 46 -7.31 0.29 8.25
CA MET A 46 -5.88 -0.01 8.34
C MET A 46 -5.11 1.15 7.71
N ASN A 47 -3.94 1.45 8.27
CA ASN A 47 -2.96 2.27 7.60
C ASN A 47 -1.66 1.47 7.56
N ALA A 48 -1.00 1.46 6.41
CA ALA A 48 0.36 0.95 6.28
C ALA A 48 1.26 2.03 5.69
N TYR A 49 2.53 2.03 6.06
CA TYR A 49 3.53 2.95 5.53
C TYR A 49 4.81 2.19 5.23
N ALA A 50 5.46 2.50 4.12
CA ALA A 50 6.79 2.00 3.79
C ALA A 50 7.60 3.10 3.11
N ASN A 51 8.92 2.98 3.24
CA ASN A 51 9.88 3.88 2.65
C ASN A 51 10.90 3.07 1.86
N ALA A 52 11.22 3.53 0.64
CA ALA A 52 12.21 2.92 -0.26
C ALA A 52 13.56 2.60 0.41
N THR A 53 13.94 3.39 1.42
CA THR A 53 15.23 3.31 2.10
C THR A 53 15.30 2.19 3.12
N THR A 54 14.18 1.86 3.77
CA THR A 54 14.15 0.90 4.90
C THR A 54 13.38 -0.37 4.58
N ASN A 55 12.53 -0.38 3.54
CA ASN A 55 11.60 -1.46 3.20
C ASN A 55 10.79 -1.97 4.39
N ASN A 56 10.61 -1.15 5.43
CA ASN A 56 9.85 -1.53 6.61
C ASN A 56 8.40 -1.08 6.42
N VAL A 57 7.51 -2.06 6.29
CA VAL A 57 6.07 -1.84 6.29
C VAL A 57 5.58 -1.77 7.73
N GLY A 58 5.26 -0.57 8.20
CA GLY A 58 4.63 -0.39 9.50
C GLY A 58 3.12 -0.28 9.35
N PHE A 59 2.38 -0.93 10.24
CA PHE A 59 0.91 -0.90 10.26
C PHE A 59 0.40 -0.15 11.48
N SER A 60 -0.53 0.80 11.29
CA SER A 60 -1.12 1.60 12.37
C SER A 60 -2.66 1.58 12.30
N ASN A 61 -3.27 0.57 12.93
CA ASN A 61 -4.58 0.63 13.61
C ASN A 61 -4.98 -0.74 14.14
N GLY A 62 -5.66 -0.77 15.30
CA GLY A 62 -6.02 -1.98 16.06
C GLY A 62 -7.19 -2.82 15.52
N ALA A 63 -7.40 -2.90 14.21
CA ALA A 63 -8.32 -3.88 13.63
C ALA A 63 -7.63 -5.25 13.53
N PRO A 64 -8.37 -6.38 13.62
CA PRO A 64 -7.84 -7.67 13.23
C PRO A 64 -7.72 -7.69 11.70
N TYR A 65 -6.63 -7.14 11.16
CA TYR A 65 -6.21 -7.49 9.82
C TYR A 65 -5.43 -8.79 9.90
N ASP A 66 -5.81 -9.75 9.05
CA ASP A 66 -5.15 -11.04 8.96
C ASP A 66 -3.72 -10.87 8.43
N THR A 67 -2.82 -11.77 8.83
CA THR A 67 -1.49 -11.99 8.24
C THR A 67 -1.52 -12.02 6.71
N ASP A 68 -2.58 -12.56 6.10
CA ASP A 68 -2.73 -12.59 4.64
C ASP A 68 -2.89 -11.18 4.04
N LEU A 69 -3.67 -10.30 4.70
CA LEU A 69 -3.81 -8.91 4.25
C LEU A 69 -2.50 -8.14 4.43
N ALA A 70 -1.82 -8.34 5.55
CA ALA A 70 -0.54 -7.68 5.81
C ALA A 70 0.52 -8.09 4.77
N SER A 71 0.57 -9.38 4.40
CA SER A 71 1.48 -9.90 3.39
C SER A 71 1.17 -9.34 2.00
N ALA A 72 -0.11 -9.34 1.59
CA ALA A 72 -0.52 -8.77 0.30
C ALA A 72 -0.22 -7.27 0.20
N VAL A 73 -0.43 -6.50 1.28
CA VAL A 73 -0.09 -5.07 1.32
C VAL A 73 1.42 -4.87 1.20
N ALA A 74 2.22 -5.67 1.92
CA ALA A 74 3.68 -5.57 1.88
C ALA A 74 4.26 -5.89 0.49
N GLU A 75 3.80 -6.97 -0.15
CA GLU A 75 4.22 -7.35 -1.51
C GLU A 75 3.92 -6.24 -2.52
N GLU A 76 2.73 -5.65 -2.47
CA GLU A 76 2.36 -4.56 -3.38
C GLU A 76 3.18 -3.28 -3.14
N MET A 77 3.49 -2.97 -1.87
CA MET A 77 4.35 -1.84 -1.54
C MET A 77 5.77 -2.06 -2.03
N GLU A 78 6.29 -3.27 -1.97
CA GLU A 78 7.60 -3.63 -2.53
C GLU A 78 7.63 -3.48 -4.05
N LEU A 79 6.58 -3.92 -4.77
CA LEU A 79 6.46 -3.73 -6.21
C LEU A 79 6.42 -2.24 -6.63
N ILE A 80 5.79 -1.39 -5.80
CA ILE A 80 5.74 0.06 -6.05
C ILE A 80 7.10 0.71 -5.81
N LEU A 81 7.80 0.30 -4.75
CA LEU A 81 9.10 0.86 -4.37
C LEU A 81 10.23 0.36 -5.28
N ASN A 82 10.15 -0.88 -5.75
CA ASN A 82 11.14 -1.55 -6.58
C ASN A 82 10.46 -2.12 -7.83
N PRO A 83 10.00 -1.28 -8.77
CA PRO A 83 9.42 -1.78 -10.01
C PRO A 83 10.48 -2.59 -10.76
N VAL A 84 10.16 -3.85 -11.07
CA VAL A 84 11.03 -4.71 -11.89
C VAL A 84 11.08 -4.11 -13.30
N GLU A 85 12.27 -3.71 -13.75
CA GLU A 85 12.52 -3.21 -15.12
C GLU A 85 12.25 -4.28 -16.20
#